data_AF-A0A067GM58-F1
#
_entry.id   AF-A0A067GM58-F1
#
_cell.length_a   1.000
_cell.length_b   1.000
_cell.length_c   1.000
_cell.angle_alpha   90.00
_cell.angle_beta   90.00
_cell.angle_gamma   90.00
#
_symmetry.space_group_name_H-M   'P 1'
#
loop_
_entity.id
_entity.type
_entity.pdbx_description
1 polymer ?
#
loop_
_entity_poly.entity_id
_entity_poly.type
_entity_poly.pdbx_seq_one_letter_code
_entity_poly.pdbx_strand_id
1 'polypeptide(L)'
;EYSMQLNASRIKVLQAQDDLVSNMMEAASKEVLNVSRDHNSYKKLLKGLIVQSLLRLKEPAVLLRCRKDDHHLVESVLESAKEEYAQKLQVHPPEIIVDHHIYLPPGPGHHNAHGPSW
;
A
#
# COMPACT_ATOMS: atom_id res chain seq x y z
N GLU A 1 -32.49 22.51 28.70
CA GLU A 1 -31.06 22.90 28.80
C GLU A 1 -30.14 21.73 29.17
N TYR A 2 -30.41 20.98 30.26
CA TYR A 2 -29.60 19.83 30.69
C TYR A 2 -29.38 18.74 29.62
N SER A 3 -30.40 18.38 28.84
CA SER A 3 -30.30 17.40 27.75
C SER A 3 -29.38 17.86 26.59
N MET A 4 -29.36 19.16 26.27
CA MET A 4 -28.47 19.70 25.23
C MET A 4 -27.01 19.68 25.69
N GLN A 5 -26.74 19.99 26.97
CA GLN A 5 -25.39 19.95 27.54
C GLN A 5 -24.83 18.52 27.56
N LEU A 6 -25.65 17.52 27.91
CA LEU A 6 -25.25 16.12 27.88
C LEU A 6 -24.93 15.64 26.45
N ASN A 7 -25.75 16.02 25.47
CA ASN A 7 -25.47 15.70 24.07
C ASN A 7 -24.18 16.39 23.59
N ALA A 8 -23.98 17.67 23.92
CA ALA A 8 -22.76 18.39 23.58
C ALA A 8 -21.51 17.74 24.19
N SER A 9 -21.57 17.31 25.45
CA SER A 9 -20.47 16.57 26.09
C SER A 9 -20.22 15.22 25.42
N ARG A 10 -21.27 14.49 25.03
CA ARG A 10 -21.15 13.23 24.30
C ARG A 10 -20.48 13.42 22.93
N ILE A 11 -20.90 14.42 22.16
CA ILE A 11 -20.28 14.74 20.86
C ILE A 11 -18.81 15.12 21.03
N LYS A 12 -18.47 15.92 22.05
CA LYS A 12 -17.06 16.26 22.33
C LYS A 12 -16.19 15.04 22.64
N VAL A 13 -16.72 14.08 23.40
CA VAL A 13 -16.00 12.82 23.67
C VAL A 13 -15.80 12.01 22.39
N LEU A 14 -16.83 11.91 21.55
CA LEU A 14 -16.73 11.20 20.27
C LEU A 14 -15.73 11.88 19.31
N GLN A 15 -15.74 13.21 19.25
CA GLN A 15 -14.75 13.98 18.47
C GLN A 15 -13.33 13.73 18.98
N ALA A 16 -13.10 13.81 20.30
CA ALA A 16 -11.78 13.54 20.85
C ALA A 16 -11.28 12.10 20.59
N GLN A 17 -12.20 11.13 20.54
CA GLN A 17 -11.87 9.75 20.17
C GLN A 17 -11.52 9.62 18.68
N ASP A 18 -12.29 10.26 17.80
CA ASP A 18 -12.04 10.28 16.36
C ASP A 18 -10.70 10.98 16.04
N ASP A 19 -10.45 12.12 16.67
CA ASP A 19 -9.19 12.86 16.57
C ASP A 19 -8.00 11.99 17.00
N LEU A 20 -8.14 11.24 18.10
CA LEU A 20 -7.08 10.35 18.56
C LEU A 20 -6.76 9.25 17.53
N VAL A 21 -7.80 8.60 16.99
CA VAL A 21 -7.63 7.55 15.97
C VAL A 21 -7.03 8.13 14.69
N SER A 22 -7.52 9.29 14.24
CA SER A 22 -7.01 10.00 13.07
C SER A 22 -5.52 10.34 13.22
N ASN A 23 -5.12 10.92 14.36
CA ASN A 23 -3.74 11.24 14.67
C ASN A 23 -2.83 9.99 14.69
N MET A 24 -3.33 8.88 15.24
CA MET A 24 -2.61 7.60 15.23
C MET A 24 -2.43 7.08 13.80
N MET A 25 -3.47 7.14 12.96
CA MET A 25 -3.38 6.73 11.55
C MET A 25 -2.43 7.61 10.75
N GLU A 26 -2.43 8.93 10.99
CA GLU A 26 -1.51 9.86 10.33
C GLU A 26 -0.05 9.56 10.72
N ALA A 27 0.22 9.34 12.01
CA ALA A 27 1.55 8.97 12.48
C ALA A 27 2.04 7.65 11.86
N ALA A 28 1.20 6.62 11.85
CA ALA A 28 1.54 5.34 11.22
C ALA A 28 1.76 5.49 9.70
N SER A 29 0.93 6.29 9.02
CA SER A 29 1.07 6.56 7.59
C SER A 29 2.41 7.24 7.27
N LYS A 30 2.86 8.18 8.12
CA LYS A 30 4.17 8.82 8.00
C LYS A 30 5.32 7.81 8.14
N GLU A 31 5.21 6.87 9.07
CA GLU A 31 6.22 5.80 9.22
C GLU A 31 6.29 4.87 8.00
N VAL A 32 5.14 4.55 7.38
CA VAL A 32 5.13 3.74 6.15
C VAL A 32 5.86 4.43 4.99
N LEU A 33 5.81 5.76 4.91
CA LEU A 33 6.58 6.50 3.89
C LEU A 33 8.09 6.31 4.06
N ASN A 34 8.57 6.13 5.29
CA ASN A 34 9.98 5.92 5.58
C ASN A 34 10.49 4.52 5.18
N VAL A 35 9.61 3.53 5.00
CA VAL A 35 10.00 2.16 4.61
C VAL A 35 10.68 2.13 3.24
N SER A 36 10.31 3.05 2.34
CA SER A 36 10.95 3.20 1.03
C SER A 36 12.41 3.66 1.08
N ARG A 37 12.88 4.19 2.22
CA ARG A 37 14.25 4.71 2.37
C ARG A 37 15.30 3.59 2.45
N ASP A 38 14.93 2.42 2.99
CA ASP A 38 15.80 1.25 2.97
C ASP A 38 15.48 0.40 1.75
N HIS A 39 16.36 0.48 0.76
CA HIS A 39 16.23 -0.22 -0.51
C HIS A 39 16.07 -1.74 -0.34
N ASN A 40 16.78 -2.36 0.62
CA ASN A 40 16.72 -3.81 0.81
C ASN A 40 15.39 -4.25 1.43
N SER A 41 14.95 -3.54 2.47
CA SER A 41 13.65 -3.80 3.10
C SER A 41 12.50 -3.53 2.12
N TYR A 42 12.59 -2.44 1.35
CA TYR A 42 11.59 -2.09 0.36
C TYR A 42 11.52 -3.10 -0.79
N LYS A 43 12.67 -3.58 -1.28
CA LYS A 43 12.73 -4.66 -2.29
C LYS A 43 12.06 -5.94 -1.79
N LYS A 44 12.33 -6.34 -0.54
CA LYS A 44 11.68 -7.51 0.09
C LYS A 44 10.17 -7.31 0.21
N LEU A 45 9.74 -6.11 0.60
CA LEU A 45 8.32 -5.74 0.70
C LEU A 45 7.63 -5.84 -0.68
N LEU A 46 8.20 -5.22 -1.72
CA LEU A 46 7.66 -5.27 -3.07
C LEU A 46 7.49 -6.70 -3.57
N LYS A 47 8.52 -7.55 -3.39
CA LYS A 47 8.41 -8.97 -3.73
C LYS A 47 7.23 -9.64 -3.01
N GLY A 48 7.12 -9.42 -1.69
CA GLY A 48 6.03 -9.98 -0.89
C GLY A 48 4.64 -9.55 -1.35
N LEU A 49 4.47 -8.26 -1.68
CA LEU A 49 3.21 -7.71 -2.18
C LEU A 49 2.84 -8.29 -3.55
N ILE A 50 3.82 -8.44 -4.45
CA ILE A 50 3.62 -9.07 -5.76
C ILE A 50 3.16 -10.52 -5.57
N VAL A 51 3.88 -11.32 -4.80
CA VAL A 51 3.50 -12.72 -4.52
C VAL A 51 2.11 -12.80 -3.89
N GLN A 52 1.80 -11.95 -2.92
CA GLN A 52 0.48 -11.90 -2.28
C GLN A 52 -0.63 -11.61 -3.31
N SER A 53 -0.39 -10.68 -4.24
CA SER A 53 -1.36 -10.34 -5.29
C SER A 53 -1.57 -11.52 -6.25
N LEU A 54 -0.50 -12.21 -6.66
CA LEU A 54 -0.57 -13.38 -7.53
C LEU A 54 -1.36 -14.51 -6.88
N LEU A 55 -1.10 -14.80 -5.60
CA LEU A 55 -1.82 -15.81 -4.82
C LEU A 55 -3.31 -15.52 -4.68
N ARG A 56 -3.69 -14.23 -4.68
CA ARG A 56 -5.08 -13.80 -4.60
C ARG A 56 -5.79 -13.83 -5.96
N LEU A 57 -5.11 -13.46 -7.03
CA LEU A 57 -5.66 -13.45 -8.39
C LEU A 57 -5.75 -14.86 -8.99
N LYS A 58 -4.69 -15.66 -8.86
CA LYS A 58 -4.58 -17.02 -9.42
C LYS A 58 -4.81 -17.09 -10.95
N GLU A 59 -4.44 -16.02 -11.64
CA GLU A 59 -4.54 -15.93 -13.10
C GLU A 59 -3.22 -16.35 -13.76
N PRO A 60 -3.25 -16.91 -14.99
CA PRO A 60 -2.06 -17.31 -15.71
C PRO A 60 -1.23 -16.12 -16.22
N ALA A 61 -1.86 -14.96 -16.39
CA ALA A 61 -1.22 -13.72 -16.84
C ALA A 61 -1.77 -12.52 -16.09
N VAL A 62 -0.89 -11.58 -15.70
CA VAL A 62 -1.27 -10.36 -14.98
C VAL A 62 -0.55 -9.13 -15.55
N LEU A 63 -1.27 -8.01 -15.60
CA LEU A 63 -0.70 -6.69 -15.87
C LEU A 63 -0.34 -6.02 -14.54
N LEU A 64 0.94 -5.72 -14.33
CA LEU A 64 1.45 -5.10 -13.12
C LEU A 64 1.69 -3.61 -13.37
N ARG A 65 1.01 -2.77 -12.58
CA ARG A 65 1.22 -1.32 -12.58
C ARG A 65 1.97 -0.90 -11.32
N CYS A 66 3.06 -0.17 -11.49
CA CYS A 66 3.86 0.37 -10.39
C CYS A 66 4.06 1.89 -10.54
N ARG A 67 4.67 2.52 -9.53
CA ARG A 67 5.15 3.90 -9.68
C ARG A 67 6.36 3.93 -10.59
N LYS A 68 6.58 5.06 -11.25
CA LYS A 68 7.73 5.25 -12.15
C LYS A 68 9.07 5.07 -11.41
N ASP A 69 9.16 5.53 -10.17
CA ASP A 69 10.38 5.46 -9.34
C ASP A 69 10.72 4.02 -8.91
N ASP A 70 9.71 3.14 -8.83
CA ASP A 70 9.85 1.76 -8.39
C ASP A 70 10.14 0.80 -9.54
N HIS A 71 10.19 1.29 -10.79
CA HIS A 71 10.23 0.46 -11.99
C HIS A 71 11.40 -0.53 -11.98
N HIS A 72 12.62 -0.03 -11.78
CA HIS A 72 13.83 -0.86 -11.74
C HIS A 72 13.82 -1.87 -10.57
N LEU A 73 13.27 -1.46 -9.43
CA LEU A 73 13.12 -2.31 -8.25
C LEU A 73 12.17 -3.47 -8.54
N VAL A 74 11.01 -3.17 -9.13
CA VAL A 74 10.00 -4.14 -9.53
C VAL A 74 10.59 -5.13 -10.51
N GLU A 75 11.21 -4.67 -11.60
CA GLU A 75 11.86 -5.55 -12.58
C GLU A 75 12.87 -6.50 -11.93
N SER A 76 13.65 -6.00 -10.95
CA SER A 76 14.64 -6.81 -10.25
C SER A 76 14.07 -7.89 -9.32
N VAL A 77 12.77 -7.84 -8.97
CA VAL A 77 12.12 -8.82 -8.08
C VAL A 77 11.10 -9.72 -8.79
N LEU A 78 10.74 -9.42 -10.04
CA LEU A 78 9.70 -10.15 -10.77
C LEU A 78 10.00 -11.64 -10.87
N GLU A 79 11.22 -12.01 -11.26
CA GLU A 79 11.56 -13.42 -11.46
C GLU A 79 11.49 -14.20 -10.15
N SER A 80 12.06 -13.65 -9.08
CA SER A 80 11.99 -14.27 -7.75
C SER A 80 10.55 -14.35 -7.22
N ALA A 81 9.67 -13.41 -7.57
CA ALA A 81 8.27 -13.44 -7.18
C ALA A 81 7.48 -14.52 -7.95
N LYS A 82 7.74 -14.66 -9.25
CA LYS A 82 7.15 -15.71 -10.11
C LYS A 82 7.52 -17.10 -9.59
N GLU A 83 8.79 -17.33 -9.30
CA GLU A 83 9.29 -18.58 -8.73
C GLU A 83 8.65 -18.89 -7.37
N GLU A 84 8.55 -17.91 -6.48
CA GLU A 84 7.94 -18.10 -5.16
C GLU A 84 6.45 -18.46 -5.26
N TYR A 85 5.71 -17.82 -6.17
CA TYR A 85 4.31 -18.17 -6.44
C TYR A 85 4.19 -19.61 -6.97
N ALA A 86 5.00 -19.96 -7.98
CA ALA A 86 5.03 -21.29 -8.59
C ALA A 86 5.35 -22.38 -7.55
N GLN A 87 6.32 -22.14 -6.67
CA GLN A 87 6.68 -23.05 -5.59
C GLN A 87 5.55 -23.22 -4.57
N LYS A 88 4.86 -22.13 -4.19
CA LYS A 88 3.78 -22.18 -3.19
C LYS A 88 2.55 -22.94 -3.68
N LEU A 89 2.22 -22.84 -4.97
CA LEU A 89 1.04 -23.50 -5.54
C LEU A 89 1.36 -24.77 -6.33
N GLN A 90 2.65 -25.10 -6.54
CA GLN A 90 3.11 -26.21 -7.39
C GLN A 90 2.56 -26.11 -8.82
N VAL A 91 2.60 -24.90 -9.39
CA VAL A 91 2.11 -24.58 -10.73
C VAL A 91 3.18 -23.89 -11.57
N HIS A 92 2.91 -23.72 -12.86
CA HIS A 92 3.78 -22.93 -13.73
C HIS A 92 3.83 -21.45 -13.30
N PRO A 93 4.99 -20.78 -13.45
CA PRO A 93 5.10 -19.35 -13.19
C PRO A 93 4.16 -18.55 -14.10
N PRO A 94 3.43 -17.55 -13.57
CA PRO A 94 2.52 -16.73 -14.37
C PRO A 94 3.29 -15.74 -15.22
N GLU A 95 2.68 -15.33 -16.33
CA GLU A 95 3.15 -14.21 -17.13
C GLU A 95 2.85 -12.91 -16.38
N ILE A 96 3.88 -12.08 -16.17
CA ILE A 96 3.73 -10.77 -15.52
C ILE A 96 4.26 -9.73 -16.50
N ILE A 97 3.38 -8.85 -16.96
CA ILE A 97 3.68 -7.76 -17.89
C ILE A 97 3.67 -6.46 -17.11
N VAL A 98 4.77 -5.71 -17.10
CA VAL A 98 4.81 -4.40 -16.44
C VAL A 98 4.20 -3.34 -17.38
N ASP A 99 3.29 -2.53 -16.86
CA ASP A 99 2.69 -1.42 -17.60
C ASP A 99 3.70 -0.27 -17.72
N HIS A 100 4.18 -0.02 -18.95
CA HIS A 100 5.08 1.10 -19.26
C HIS A 100 4.35 2.35 -19.77
N HIS A 101 3.01 2.31 -19.90
CA HIS A 101 2.22 3.42 -20.44
C HIS A 101 1.46 4.17 -19.34
N ILE A 102 0.95 3.44 -18.35
CA ILE A 102 0.16 4.01 -17.25
C ILE A 102 0.87 3.66 -15.94
N TYR A 103 1.41 4.67 -15.26
CA TYR A 103 2.05 4.53 -13.94
C TYR A 103 1.08 4.87 -12.80
N LEU A 104 1.35 4.34 -11.61
CA LEU A 104 0.69 4.83 -10.39
C LEU A 104 1.08 6.28 -10.10
N PRO A 105 0.22 7.06 -9.42
CA PRO A 105 0.59 8.38 -8.93
C PRO A 105 1.89 8.33 -8.10
N PRO A 106 2.72 9.38 -8.16
CA PRO A 106 3.93 9.46 -7.38
C PRO A 106 3.63 9.35 -5.88
N GLY A 107 4.63 8.98 -5.09
CA GLY A 107 4.51 8.98 -3.63
C GLY A 107 4.12 10.37 -3.11
N PRO A 108 3.46 10.47 -1.95
CA PRO A 108 3.18 11.76 -1.33
C PRO A 108 4.51 12.51 -1.16
N GLY A 109 4.69 13.61 -1.90
CA GLY A 109 5.75 14.54 -1.61
C GLY A 109 5.53 15.14 -0.21
N HIS A 110 6.58 15.66 0.41
CA HIS A 110 6.55 16.33 1.73
C HIS A 110 5.48 17.45 1.90
N HIS A 111 4.67 17.75 0.89
CA HIS A 111 3.67 18.81 0.87
C HIS A 111 2.23 18.41 0.57
N ASN A 112 1.92 17.15 0.23
CA ASN A 112 0.53 16.74 -0.02
C ASN A 112 0.28 15.33 0.53
N ALA A 113 0.21 15.25 1.86
CA ALA A 113 -0.54 14.18 2.50
C ALA A 113 -2.03 14.48 2.30
N HIS A 114 -2.79 13.50 1.81
CA HIS A 114 -4.25 13.50 1.68
C HIS A 114 -4.81 14.24 0.45
N GLY A 115 -4.80 13.56 -0.71
CA GLY A 115 -5.89 13.76 -1.67
C GLY A 115 -7.20 13.23 -1.07
N PRO A 116 -8.37 13.71 -1.52
CA PRO A 116 -9.64 13.47 -0.84
C PRO A 116 -9.96 11.97 -0.82
N SER A 117 -10.20 11.43 0.36
CA SER A 117 -10.90 10.16 0.53
C SER A 117 -12.37 10.41 0.16
N TRP A 118 -12.81 9.86 -0.95
CA TRP A 118 -14.23 9.73 -1.28
C TRP A 118 -14.91 8.73 -0.34
#